data_AF-A0A255ZWL8-F1
#
_entry.id   AF-A0A255ZWL8-F1
#
_cell.length_a   1.000
_cell.length_b   1.000
_cell.length_c   1.000
_cell.angle_alpha   90.00
_cell.angle_beta   90.00
_cell.angle_gamma   90.00
#
_symmetry.space_group_name_H-M   'P 1'
#
loop_
_entity.id
_entity.type
_entity.pdbx_description
1 polymer ?
#
loop_
_entity_poly.entity_id
_entity_poly.type
_entity_poly.pdbx_seq_one_letter_code
_entity_poly.pdbx_strand_id
1 'polypeptide(L)'
;MKTKITILVTFLIVNFLNAQKNNFSKNIVGLWKISEKSTEVYFFDLVENYKKSDAALVAQLESQKQSLITSFIPEIRYQFDEDFSLGIITPQGSQKGTWQISSDQKELSLAFVRTTKYKIEILTSSVFSITTEFGKTISFEKVKEEKSNIDKELNDIDLTASKKEIQILIDDFKNAIKSKDSIALTNLFYNKKVVWISVAHDKSFEYGKRLDPNAKEIEQSGAYELLNDPQLKDIGLEEKFYNVNIFTDGKLATVVFDYKFIMGSTTTNWGAESWQLVKTDNTWKIYSLIYTYNFMNIKPLPDNMKE
;
A
#
# COMPACT_ATOMS: atom_id res chain seq x y z
N MET A 1 24.30 52.74 -30.32
CA MET A 1 22.99 52.06 -30.35
C MET A 1 23.15 50.64 -29.84
N LYS A 2 22.69 50.33 -28.61
CA LYS A 2 22.30 48.98 -28.12
C LYS A 2 22.07 49.05 -26.61
N THR A 3 21.02 49.75 -26.21
CA THR A 3 20.51 49.68 -24.83
C THR A 3 19.04 50.03 -24.87
N LYS A 4 18.18 49.01 -24.92
CA LYS A 4 16.72 49.02 -24.72
C LYS A 4 16.19 47.75 -25.38
N ILE A 5 15.75 46.78 -24.57
CA ILE A 5 14.68 45.78 -24.84
C ILE A 5 14.71 44.68 -23.76
N THR A 6 15.86 44.35 -23.15
CA THR A 6 15.94 43.25 -22.16
C THR A 6 15.32 43.57 -20.79
N ILE A 7 15.28 44.85 -20.37
CA ILE A 7 14.71 45.24 -19.06
C ILE A 7 13.17 45.30 -19.08
N LEU A 8 12.54 45.47 -20.25
CA LEU A 8 11.09 45.62 -20.35
C LEU A 8 10.34 44.29 -20.16
N VAL A 9 10.92 43.16 -20.60
CA VAL A 9 10.28 41.84 -20.56
C VAL A 9 10.31 41.24 -19.15
N THR A 10 11.40 41.41 -18.41
CA THR A 10 11.50 40.98 -17.00
C THR A 10 10.65 41.84 -16.07
N PHE A 11 10.55 43.16 -16.31
CA PHE A 11 9.61 44.01 -15.58
C PHE A 11 8.14 43.66 -15.84
N LEU A 12 7.78 43.23 -17.06
CA LEU A 12 6.41 42.82 -17.39
C LEU A 12 6.00 41.51 -16.71
N ILE A 13 6.90 40.52 -16.62
CA ILE A 13 6.63 39.24 -15.93
C ILE A 13 6.55 39.44 -14.40
N VAL A 14 7.44 40.25 -13.83
CA VAL A 14 7.43 40.58 -12.39
C VAL A 14 6.22 41.44 -12.03
N ASN A 15 5.80 42.39 -12.89
CA ASN A 15 4.58 43.15 -12.69
C ASN A 15 3.31 42.33 -12.92
N PHE A 16 3.30 41.31 -13.79
CA PHE A 16 2.14 40.41 -13.93
C PHE A 16 1.95 39.52 -12.70
N LEU A 17 3.04 38.97 -12.14
CA LEU A 17 3.01 38.22 -10.87
C LEU A 17 2.66 39.13 -9.67
N ASN A 18 3.17 40.37 -9.64
CA ASN A 18 2.81 41.36 -8.61
C ASN A 18 1.39 41.92 -8.77
N ALA A 19 0.87 42.05 -10.00
CA ALA A 19 -0.50 42.49 -10.27
C ALA A 19 -1.53 41.42 -9.94
N GLN A 20 -1.19 40.12 -10.11
CA GLN A 20 -2.00 39.06 -9.52
C GLN A 20 -1.97 39.14 -7.99
N LYS A 21 -0.79 39.17 -7.34
CA LYS A 21 -0.69 39.22 -5.86
C LYS A 21 -1.53 40.32 -5.17
N ASN A 22 -1.82 41.42 -5.86
CA ASN A 22 -2.50 42.58 -5.26
C ASN A 22 -4.01 42.70 -5.57
N ASN A 23 -4.62 41.86 -6.42
CA ASN A 23 -6.00 42.10 -6.89
C ASN A 23 -6.93 40.86 -7.08
N PHE A 24 -6.58 39.66 -6.61
CA PHE A 24 -7.54 38.53 -6.62
C PHE A 24 -8.16 38.28 -5.24
N SER A 25 -9.40 37.80 -5.23
CA SER A 25 -10.05 37.37 -4.00
C SER A 25 -9.36 36.12 -3.45
N LYS A 26 -8.80 36.24 -2.23
CA LYS A 26 -8.27 35.10 -1.45
C LYS A 26 -9.31 34.01 -1.18
N ASN A 27 -10.59 34.24 -1.50
CA ASN A 27 -11.64 33.28 -1.22
C ASN A 27 -11.44 31.93 -1.89
N ILE A 28 -10.77 31.86 -3.06
CA ILE A 28 -10.48 30.60 -3.76
C ILE A 28 -9.34 29.79 -3.12
N VAL A 29 -8.46 30.42 -2.34
CA VAL A 29 -7.33 29.74 -1.69
C VAL A 29 -7.86 28.76 -0.62
N GLY A 30 -7.31 27.56 -0.61
CA GLY A 30 -7.62 26.49 0.34
C GLY A 30 -7.92 25.16 -0.35
N LEU A 31 -8.42 24.22 0.45
CA LEU A 31 -8.77 22.87 0.03
C LEU A 31 -10.25 22.79 -0.35
N TRP A 32 -10.54 22.24 -1.53
CA TRP A 32 -11.90 22.15 -2.08
C TRP A 32 -12.21 20.73 -2.52
N LYS A 33 -13.48 20.35 -2.43
CA LYS A 33 -14.02 19.13 -3.03
C LYS A 33 -15.15 19.46 -3.99
N ILE A 34 -15.43 18.57 -4.92
CA ILE A 34 -16.62 18.66 -5.77
C ILE A 34 -17.84 18.44 -4.86
N SER A 35 -18.85 19.30 -4.96
CA SER A 35 -20.11 19.13 -4.24
C SER A 35 -20.76 17.81 -4.63
N GLU A 36 -21.38 17.11 -3.68
CA GLU A 36 -22.07 15.84 -3.94
C GLU A 36 -23.09 15.95 -5.08
N LYS A 37 -23.76 17.11 -5.18
CA LYS A 37 -24.75 17.42 -6.24
C LYS A 37 -24.14 17.61 -7.62
N SER A 38 -22.82 17.79 -7.71
CA SER A 38 -22.08 18.04 -8.95
C SER A 38 -21.28 16.83 -9.42
N THR A 39 -21.32 15.71 -8.71
CA THR A 39 -20.56 14.49 -9.05
C THR A 39 -20.98 13.90 -10.41
N GLU A 40 -22.29 13.82 -10.68
CA GLU A 40 -22.81 13.37 -11.98
C GLU A 40 -22.45 14.33 -13.11
N VAL A 41 -22.50 15.63 -12.84
CA VAL A 41 -22.18 16.68 -13.82
C VAL A 41 -20.69 16.67 -14.16
N TYR A 42 -19.85 16.49 -13.15
CA TYR A 42 -18.41 16.32 -13.31
C TYR A 42 -18.09 15.06 -14.12
N PHE A 43 -18.77 13.94 -13.84
CA PHE A 43 -18.60 12.71 -14.61
C PHE A 43 -18.98 12.91 -16.09
N PHE A 44 -20.12 13.57 -16.35
CA PHE A 44 -20.53 13.92 -17.71
C PHE A 44 -19.46 14.77 -18.42
N ASP A 45 -18.94 15.81 -17.76
CA ASP A 45 -17.90 16.66 -18.33
C ASP A 45 -16.63 15.87 -18.65
N LEU A 46 -16.21 15.00 -17.73
CA LEU A 46 -15.06 14.11 -17.92
C LEU A 46 -15.24 13.23 -19.16
N VAL A 47 -16.40 12.58 -19.31
CA VAL A 47 -16.69 11.71 -20.46
C VAL A 47 -16.69 12.51 -21.77
N GLU A 48 -17.36 13.67 -21.81
CA GLU A 48 -17.45 14.48 -23.03
C GLU A 48 -16.07 15.01 -23.47
N ASN A 49 -15.18 15.35 -22.54
CA ASN A 49 -13.80 15.76 -22.83
C ASN A 49 -12.98 14.70 -23.59
N TYR A 50 -13.27 13.41 -23.38
CA TYR A 50 -12.55 12.29 -24.02
C TYR A 50 -13.31 11.65 -25.19
N LYS A 51 -14.58 12.00 -25.38
CA LYS A 51 -15.49 11.37 -26.36
C LYS A 51 -14.97 11.34 -27.79
N LYS A 52 -14.21 12.37 -28.19
CA LYS A 52 -13.64 12.49 -29.56
C LYS A 52 -12.21 11.99 -29.67
N SER A 53 -11.48 11.90 -28.56
CA SER A 53 -10.04 11.61 -28.56
C SER A 53 -9.71 10.20 -28.11
N ASP A 54 -10.54 9.58 -27.26
CA ASP A 54 -10.28 8.27 -26.67
C ASP A 54 -11.59 7.52 -26.37
N ALA A 55 -12.10 6.82 -27.39
CA ALA A 55 -13.34 6.04 -27.27
C ALA A 55 -13.22 4.85 -26.30
N ALA A 56 -12.01 4.29 -26.13
CA ALA A 56 -11.78 3.18 -25.21
C ALA A 56 -11.87 3.65 -23.76
N LEU A 57 -11.23 4.78 -23.43
CA LEU A 57 -11.34 5.41 -22.12
C LEU A 57 -12.78 5.77 -21.79
N VAL A 58 -13.54 6.31 -22.75
CA VAL A 58 -14.96 6.65 -22.55
C VAL A 58 -15.79 5.41 -22.20
N ALA A 59 -15.61 4.31 -22.94
CA ALA A 59 -16.30 3.05 -22.64
C ALA A 59 -15.94 2.54 -21.24
N GLN A 60 -14.68 2.66 -20.83
CA GLN A 60 -14.24 2.29 -19.48
C GLN A 60 -14.89 3.17 -18.41
N LEU A 61 -14.86 4.50 -18.57
CA LEU A 61 -15.48 5.44 -17.63
C LEU A 61 -16.98 5.15 -17.47
N GLU A 62 -17.71 4.95 -18.57
CA GLU A 62 -19.14 4.65 -18.54
C GLU A 62 -19.44 3.29 -17.88
N SER A 63 -18.61 2.27 -18.10
CA SER A 63 -18.76 0.98 -17.42
C SER A 63 -18.60 1.06 -15.90
N GLN A 64 -17.87 2.06 -15.41
CA GLN A 64 -17.57 2.28 -13.99
C GLN A 64 -18.36 3.45 -13.38
N LYS A 65 -19.29 4.04 -14.15
CA LYS A 65 -19.98 5.29 -13.82
C LYS A 65 -20.47 5.37 -12.38
N GLN A 66 -21.18 4.34 -11.91
CA GLN A 66 -21.78 4.35 -10.57
C GLN A 66 -20.70 4.44 -9.48
N SER A 67 -19.66 3.60 -9.55
CA SER A 67 -18.57 3.60 -8.58
C SER A 67 -17.78 4.91 -8.62
N LEU A 68 -17.55 5.47 -9.82
CA LEU A 68 -16.86 6.75 -9.97
C LEU A 68 -17.65 7.90 -9.33
N ILE A 69 -18.96 7.98 -9.58
CA ILE A 69 -19.83 9.02 -9.03
C ILE A 69 -19.98 8.91 -7.52
N THR A 70 -20.15 7.69 -6.97
CA THR A 70 -20.44 7.51 -5.54
C THR A 70 -19.20 7.45 -4.66
N SER A 71 -18.05 7.04 -5.19
CA SER A 71 -16.90 6.65 -4.35
C SER A 71 -15.59 7.31 -4.77
N PHE A 72 -15.42 7.67 -6.04
CA PHE A 72 -14.16 8.25 -6.52
C PHE A 72 -14.19 9.78 -6.59
N ILE A 73 -15.14 10.34 -7.35
CA ILE A 73 -15.28 11.78 -7.57
C ILE A 73 -15.49 12.55 -6.25
N PRO A 74 -16.29 12.07 -5.27
CA PRO A 74 -16.43 12.74 -3.97
C PRO A 74 -15.11 12.85 -3.20
N GLU A 75 -14.13 12.00 -3.48
CA GLU A 75 -12.83 11.97 -2.81
C GLU A 75 -11.75 12.82 -3.51
N ILE A 76 -12.06 13.42 -4.67
CA ILE A 76 -11.14 14.35 -5.32
C ILE A 76 -11.04 15.63 -4.49
N ARG A 77 -9.82 16.10 -4.26
CA ARG A 77 -9.54 17.38 -3.62
C ARG A 77 -8.71 18.28 -4.53
N TYR A 78 -9.00 19.58 -4.47
CA TYR A 78 -8.28 20.64 -5.17
C TYR A 78 -7.73 21.62 -4.13
N GLN A 79 -6.41 21.68 -3.99
CA GLN A 79 -5.68 22.61 -3.14
C GLN A 79 -5.21 23.80 -3.99
N PHE A 80 -5.74 24.99 -3.72
CA PHE A 80 -5.31 26.23 -4.36
C PHE A 80 -4.47 27.03 -3.35
N ASP A 81 -3.18 27.22 -3.62
CA ASP A 81 -2.25 27.88 -2.70
C ASP A 81 -2.02 29.35 -3.05
N GLU A 82 -1.57 30.15 -2.07
CA GLU A 82 -1.31 31.59 -2.23
C GLU A 82 -0.16 31.90 -3.21
N ASP A 83 0.71 30.94 -3.49
CA ASP A 83 1.80 31.04 -4.47
C ASP A 83 1.39 30.61 -5.88
N PHE A 84 0.10 30.38 -6.10
CA PHE A 84 -0.51 29.90 -7.35
C PHE A 84 -0.21 28.43 -7.69
N SER A 85 0.31 27.63 -6.76
CA SER A 85 0.34 26.18 -6.94
C SER A 85 -1.04 25.56 -6.79
N LEU A 86 -1.29 24.53 -7.59
CA LEU A 86 -2.50 23.73 -7.58
C LEU A 86 -2.15 22.27 -7.28
N GLY A 87 -2.71 21.72 -6.21
CA GLY A 87 -2.68 20.28 -5.93
C GLY A 87 -4.02 19.64 -6.28
N ILE A 88 -4.03 18.61 -7.12
CA ILE A 88 -5.20 17.71 -7.25
C ILE A 88 -4.85 16.42 -6.53
N ILE A 89 -5.64 16.05 -5.53
CA ILE A 89 -5.47 14.83 -4.76
C ILE A 89 -6.62 13.89 -5.14
N THR A 90 -6.29 12.68 -5.56
CA THR A 90 -7.27 11.63 -5.88
C THR A 90 -6.96 10.37 -5.09
N PRO A 91 -7.90 9.41 -4.96
CA PRO A 91 -7.62 8.10 -4.36
C PRO A 91 -6.48 7.32 -5.01
N GLN A 92 -6.11 7.65 -6.26
CA GLN A 92 -5.04 6.98 -7.02
C GLN A 92 -3.72 7.75 -6.99
N GLY A 93 -3.66 8.90 -6.31
CA GLY A 93 -2.46 9.73 -6.19
C GLY A 93 -2.72 11.20 -6.49
N SER A 94 -1.66 11.99 -6.38
CA SER A 94 -1.72 13.44 -6.47
C SER A 94 -1.04 13.97 -7.73
N GLN A 95 -1.60 15.03 -8.30
CA GLN A 95 -1.05 15.79 -9.42
C GLN A 95 -0.79 17.23 -9.01
N LYS A 96 0.22 17.85 -9.62
CA LYS A 96 0.56 19.25 -9.40
C LYS A 96 0.36 20.05 -10.67
N GLY A 97 -0.11 21.28 -10.51
CA GLY A 97 -0.26 22.25 -11.57
C GLY A 97 -0.15 23.66 -11.03
N THR A 98 -0.59 24.62 -11.83
CA THR A 98 -0.71 26.02 -11.43
C THR A 98 -2.09 26.52 -11.73
N TRP A 99 -2.55 27.51 -10.97
CA TRP A 99 -3.83 28.16 -11.22
C TRP A 99 -3.68 29.67 -11.35
N GLN A 100 -4.58 30.29 -12.11
CA GLN A 100 -4.66 31.74 -12.26
C GLN A 100 -6.13 32.15 -12.29
N ILE A 101 -6.44 33.32 -11.74
CA ILE A 101 -7.77 33.92 -11.84
C ILE A 101 -7.67 35.30 -12.48
N SER A 102 -8.64 35.65 -13.33
CA SER A 102 -8.71 36.97 -13.96
C SER A 102 -8.97 38.07 -12.92
N SER A 103 -8.57 39.30 -13.25
CA SER A 103 -8.73 40.46 -12.34
C SER A 103 -10.20 40.77 -12.01
N ASP A 104 -11.13 40.45 -12.90
CA ASP A 104 -12.57 40.58 -12.68
C ASP A 104 -13.19 39.35 -11.99
N GLN A 105 -12.38 38.33 -11.68
CA GLN A 105 -12.75 37.08 -11.01
C GLN A 105 -13.83 36.27 -11.73
N LYS A 106 -13.92 36.39 -13.06
CA LYS A 106 -14.87 35.65 -13.89
C LYS A 106 -14.25 34.50 -14.69
N GLU A 107 -12.93 34.41 -14.74
CA GLU A 107 -12.21 33.35 -15.44
C GLU A 107 -11.16 32.70 -14.53
N LEU A 108 -11.24 31.37 -14.39
CA LEU A 108 -10.26 30.53 -13.71
C LEU A 108 -9.49 29.74 -14.78
N SER A 109 -8.17 29.82 -14.75
CA SER A 109 -7.28 29.03 -15.59
C SER A 109 -6.55 28.00 -14.75
N LEU A 110 -6.59 26.73 -15.15
CA LEU A 110 -5.86 25.64 -14.53
C LEU A 110 -4.88 25.07 -15.54
N ALA A 111 -3.60 24.92 -15.16
CA ALA A 111 -2.55 24.43 -16.04
C ALA A 111 -1.85 23.21 -15.43
N PHE A 112 -1.87 22.11 -16.21
CA PHE A 112 -1.15 20.87 -15.94
C PHE A 112 -0.33 20.51 -17.19
N VAL A 113 -0.83 19.58 -18.00
CA VAL A 113 -0.31 19.27 -19.36
C VAL A 113 -0.78 20.30 -20.38
N ARG A 114 -2.02 20.80 -20.21
CA ARG A 114 -2.62 21.88 -20.98
C ARG A 114 -3.26 22.90 -20.04
N THR A 115 -3.41 24.12 -20.54
CA THR A 115 -4.17 25.15 -19.82
C THR A 115 -5.64 25.04 -20.21
N THR A 116 -6.50 24.83 -19.23
CA THR A 116 -7.95 24.86 -19.41
C THR A 116 -8.50 26.10 -18.71
N LYS A 117 -9.41 26.79 -19.37
CA LYS A 117 -10.07 27.99 -18.85
C LYS A 117 -11.54 27.70 -18.57
N TYR A 118 -11.99 28.15 -17.43
CA TYR A 118 -13.35 28.01 -16.97
C TYR A 118 -13.94 29.37 -16.65
N LYS A 119 -15.22 29.58 -16.95
CA LYS A 119 -15.95 30.66 -16.28
C LYS A 119 -16.12 30.26 -14.83
N ILE A 120 -15.85 31.17 -13.91
CA ILE A 120 -15.97 30.92 -12.47
C ILE A 120 -16.95 31.91 -11.85
N GLU A 121 -17.73 31.43 -10.89
CA GLU A 121 -18.57 32.24 -10.03
C GLU A 121 -18.25 31.90 -8.56
N ILE A 122 -17.63 32.84 -7.85
CA ILE A 122 -17.34 32.73 -6.42
C ILE A 122 -18.60 33.17 -5.67
N LEU A 123 -19.38 32.19 -5.20
CA LEU A 123 -20.67 32.42 -4.54
C LEU A 123 -20.48 32.85 -3.08
N THR A 124 -19.57 32.20 -2.36
CA THR A 124 -19.23 32.50 -0.97
C THR A 124 -17.74 32.23 -0.71
N SER A 125 -17.26 32.46 0.52
CA SER A 125 -15.92 32.04 0.95
C SER A 125 -15.75 30.52 1.07
N SER A 126 -16.83 29.75 0.96
CA SER A 126 -16.87 28.29 1.10
C SER A 126 -17.50 27.55 -0.08
N VAL A 127 -18.01 28.26 -1.09
CA VAL A 127 -18.62 27.68 -2.28
C VAL A 127 -18.24 28.53 -3.50
N PHE A 128 -17.73 27.87 -4.54
CA PHE A 128 -17.63 28.44 -5.88
C PHE A 128 -18.17 27.46 -6.91
N SER A 129 -18.46 27.94 -8.12
CA SER A 129 -18.81 27.07 -9.24
C SER A 129 -18.01 27.43 -10.48
N ILE A 130 -17.81 26.44 -11.35
CA ILE A 130 -17.27 26.65 -12.69
C ILE A 130 -18.30 26.26 -13.73
N THR A 131 -18.31 26.98 -14.86
CA THR A 131 -19.00 26.54 -16.07
C THR A 131 -18.01 25.87 -17.00
N THR A 132 -18.31 24.63 -17.37
CA THR A 132 -17.50 23.84 -18.29
C THR A 132 -17.72 24.27 -19.74
N GLU A 133 -16.86 23.80 -20.66
CA GLU A 133 -17.01 24.13 -22.08
C GLU A 133 -18.33 23.62 -22.69
N PHE A 134 -18.95 22.61 -22.06
CA PHE A 134 -20.26 22.08 -22.45
C PHE A 134 -21.43 22.82 -21.79
N GLY A 135 -21.18 23.97 -21.15
CA GLY A 135 -22.21 24.81 -20.52
C GLY A 135 -22.82 24.21 -19.25
N LYS A 136 -22.16 23.24 -18.62
CA LYS A 136 -22.58 22.64 -17.36
C LYS A 136 -21.92 23.34 -16.18
N THR A 137 -22.60 23.39 -15.04
CA THR A 137 -22.07 24.00 -13.83
C THR A 137 -21.64 22.92 -12.84
N ILE A 138 -20.39 23.00 -12.39
CA ILE A 138 -19.83 22.14 -11.34
C ILE A 138 -19.57 23.02 -10.12
N SER A 139 -20.22 22.69 -9.01
CA SER A 139 -20.04 23.38 -7.73
C SER A 139 -18.98 22.69 -6.88
N PHE A 140 -18.19 23.51 -6.20
CA PHE A 140 -17.14 23.11 -5.28
C PHE A 140 -17.44 23.63 -3.89
N GLU A 141 -17.13 22.83 -2.89
CA GLU A 141 -17.30 23.14 -1.48
C GLU A 141 -15.94 23.14 -0.79
N LYS A 142 -15.70 24.15 0.04
CA LYS A 142 -14.47 24.25 0.83
C LYS A 142 -14.46 23.15 1.87
N VAL A 143 -13.41 22.36 1.88
CA VAL A 143 -13.18 21.38 2.93
C VAL A 143 -12.85 22.18 4.19
N LYS A 144 -13.72 22.09 5.19
CA LYS A 144 -13.41 22.67 6.50
C LYS A 144 -12.12 22.04 6.98
N GLU A 145 -11.18 22.84 7.47
CA GLU A 145 -10.04 22.36 8.24
C GLU A 145 -10.57 21.66 9.50
N GLU A 146 -11.04 20.42 9.37
CA GLU A 146 -10.77 19.46 10.42
C GLU A 146 -9.26 19.34 10.41
N LYS A 147 -8.59 19.85 11.46
CA LYS A 147 -7.18 19.54 11.72
C LYS A 147 -6.98 18.08 11.34
N SER A 148 -6.22 17.84 10.28
CA SER A 148 -6.07 16.53 9.65
C SER A 148 -5.58 15.54 10.70
N ASN A 149 -6.49 14.79 11.31
CA ASN A 149 -6.14 13.59 12.07
C ASN A 149 -5.56 12.52 11.16
N ILE A 150 -5.60 12.71 9.84
CA ILE A 150 -5.01 11.84 8.82
C ILE A 150 -3.48 11.74 8.99
N ASP A 151 -2.79 12.85 9.32
CA ASP A 151 -1.34 12.81 9.56
C ASP A 151 -0.98 12.16 10.91
N LYS A 152 -1.98 11.99 11.80
CA LYS A 152 -1.83 11.36 13.11
C LYS A 152 -2.19 9.87 13.09
N GLU A 153 -3.13 9.45 12.24
CA GLU A 153 -3.48 8.04 12.02
C GLU A 153 -2.42 7.28 11.21
N LEU A 154 -1.67 7.97 10.34
CA LEU A 154 -0.62 7.34 9.54
C LEU A 154 0.75 7.26 10.23
N ASN A 155 1.00 8.08 11.27
CA ASN A 155 2.34 8.23 11.83
C ASN A 155 2.60 7.53 13.19
N ASP A 156 1.67 6.74 13.72
CA ASP A 156 1.97 5.78 14.79
C ASP A 156 0.81 4.76 14.89
N ILE A 157 0.70 3.85 13.91
CA ILE A 157 -0.03 2.62 14.19
C ILE A 157 0.76 1.95 15.32
N ASP A 158 0.18 1.85 16.52
CA ASP A 158 0.78 1.06 17.59
C ASP A 158 0.80 -0.42 17.16
N LEU A 159 1.94 -0.85 16.63
CA LEU A 159 2.16 -2.21 16.15
C LEU A 159 2.42 -3.19 17.29
N THR A 160 2.44 -2.74 18.56
CA THR A 160 2.71 -3.60 19.72
C THR A 160 1.68 -4.72 19.82
N ALA A 161 0.39 -4.40 19.62
CA ALA A 161 -0.67 -5.40 19.60
C ALA A 161 -0.46 -6.43 18.49
N SER A 162 -0.17 -5.98 17.27
CA SER A 162 0.07 -6.85 16.11
C SER A 162 1.28 -7.77 16.34
N LYS A 163 2.38 -7.25 16.87
CA LYS A 163 3.57 -8.06 17.21
C LYS A 163 3.27 -9.11 18.27
N LYS A 164 2.45 -8.78 19.27
CA LYS A 164 2.01 -9.74 20.30
C LYS A 164 1.13 -10.85 19.73
N GLU A 165 0.19 -10.52 18.87
CA GLU A 165 -0.66 -11.51 18.19
C GLU A 165 0.19 -12.45 17.29
N ILE A 166 1.18 -11.90 16.58
CA ILE A 166 2.11 -12.71 15.78
C ILE A 166 2.96 -13.62 16.67
N GLN A 167 3.39 -13.15 17.83
CA GLN A 167 4.10 -13.98 18.80
C GLN A 167 3.23 -15.15 19.30
N ILE A 168 1.94 -14.92 19.55
CA ILE A 168 1.00 -15.98 19.91
C ILE A 168 0.88 -16.99 18.77
N LEU A 169 0.77 -16.53 17.52
CA LEU A 169 0.73 -17.43 16.34
C LEU A 169 1.99 -18.29 16.23
N ILE A 170 3.17 -17.74 16.51
CA ILE A 170 4.45 -18.47 16.56
C ILE A 170 4.41 -19.55 17.66
N ASP A 171 3.89 -19.22 18.84
CA ASP A 171 3.79 -20.17 19.94
C ASP A 171 2.76 -21.27 19.66
N ASP A 172 1.63 -20.94 19.04
CA ASP A 172 0.62 -21.91 18.59
C ASP A 172 1.18 -22.87 17.55
N PHE A 173 2.00 -22.37 16.61
CA PHE A 173 2.69 -23.19 15.62
C PHE A 173 3.62 -24.21 16.28
N LYS A 174 4.50 -23.75 17.19
CA LYS A 174 5.42 -24.62 17.93
C LYS A 174 4.65 -25.67 18.75
N ASN A 175 3.56 -25.25 19.38
CA ASN A 175 2.71 -26.15 20.16
C ASN A 175 2.04 -27.21 19.28
N ALA A 176 1.55 -26.84 18.09
CA ALA A 176 0.94 -27.77 17.15
C ALA A 176 1.92 -28.83 16.64
N ILE A 177 3.18 -28.47 16.37
CA ILE A 177 4.24 -29.45 16.05
C ILE A 177 4.49 -30.37 17.25
N LYS A 178 4.65 -29.80 18.45
CA LYS A 178 4.95 -30.54 19.68
C LYS A 178 3.85 -31.51 20.09
N SER A 179 2.60 -31.11 19.96
CA SER A 179 1.42 -31.94 20.25
C SER A 179 1.03 -32.86 19.08
N LYS A 180 1.67 -32.69 17.92
CA LYS A 180 1.30 -33.35 16.65
C LYS A 180 -0.15 -33.09 16.22
N ASP A 181 -0.67 -31.92 16.54
CA ASP A 181 -2.02 -31.52 16.15
C ASP A 181 -2.02 -30.93 14.73
N SER A 182 -2.21 -31.81 13.74
CA SER A 182 -2.28 -31.44 12.32
C SER A 182 -3.44 -30.48 12.02
N ILE A 183 -4.55 -30.55 12.77
CA ILE A 183 -5.71 -29.66 12.57
C ILE A 183 -5.38 -28.27 13.11
N ALA A 184 -4.80 -28.17 14.32
CA ALA A 184 -4.35 -26.90 14.86
C ALA A 184 -3.32 -26.25 13.93
N LEU A 185 -2.32 -27.00 13.47
CA LEU A 185 -1.30 -26.50 12.56
C LEU A 185 -1.91 -25.94 11.26
N THR A 186 -2.74 -26.74 10.58
CA THR A 186 -3.36 -26.32 9.31
C THR A 186 -4.26 -25.10 9.46
N ASN A 187 -4.92 -24.93 10.62
CA ASN A 187 -5.72 -23.75 10.90
C ASN A 187 -4.91 -22.45 11.05
N LEU A 188 -3.60 -22.51 11.27
CA LEU A 188 -2.73 -21.33 11.30
C LEU A 188 -2.45 -20.79 9.89
N PHE A 189 -2.59 -21.62 8.86
CA PHE A 189 -2.36 -21.22 7.47
C PHE A 189 -3.57 -20.55 6.83
N TYR A 190 -3.31 -19.60 5.93
CA TYR A 190 -4.33 -18.92 5.15
C TYR A 190 -5.10 -19.94 4.30
N ASN A 191 -6.43 -19.90 4.38
CA ASN A 191 -7.33 -20.87 3.74
C ASN A 191 -6.99 -22.35 4.04
N LYS A 192 -6.32 -22.62 5.16
CA LYS A 192 -5.82 -23.96 5.54
C LYS A 192 -4.88 -24.59 4.52
N LYS A 193 -4.30 -23.79 3.62
CA LYS A 193 -3.35 -24.25 2.60
C LYS A 193 -1.93 -24.13 3.16
N VAL A 194 -1.33 -25.27 3.49
CA VAL A 194 0.06 -25.33 3.97
C VAL A 194 1.00 -25.07 2.79
N VAL A 195 1.60 -23.88 2.76
CA VAL A 195 2.68 -23.52 1.84
C VAL A 195 3.97 -23.48 2.65
N TRP A 196 4.63 -24.64 2.71
CA TRP A 196 5.85 -24.87 3.49
C TRP A 196 6.94 -25.37 2.54
N ILE A 197 7.96 -24.55 2.30
CA ILE A 197 8.98 -24.79 1.29
C ILE A 197 10.33 -24.99 1.97
N SER A 198 10.97 -26.11 1.68
CA SER A 198 12.32 -26.43 2.13
C SER A 198 13.35 -26.07 1.07
N VAL A 199 14.51 -25.59 1.52
CA VAL A 199 15.67 -25.26 0.67
C VAL A 199 16.92 -25.86 1.31
N ALA A 200 17.52 -26.83 0.65
CA ALA A 200 18.72 -27.50 1.13
C ALA A 200 19.97 -26.65 0.87
N HIS A 201 20.87 -26.52 1.85
CA HIS A 201 22.23 -26.02 1.56
C HIS A 201 23.03 -27.06 0.77
N ASP A 202 23.91 -26.62 -0.13
CA ASP A 202 24.67 -27.43 -1.10
C ASP A 202 25.16 -28.78 -0.55
N LYS A 203 25.91 -28.78 0.56
CA LYS A 203 26.47 -30.02 1.14
C LYS A 203 25.40 -30.95 1.71
N SER A 204 24.32 -30.39 2.26
CA SER A 204 23.20 -31.18 2.76
C SER A 204 22.35 -31.72 1.61
N PHE A 205 22.21 -30.95 0.52
CA PHE A 205 21.59 -31.42 -0.71
C PHE A 205 22.39 -32.57 -1.33
N GLU A 206 23.71 -32.42 -1.48
CA GLU A 206 24.60 -33.48 -1.97
C GLU A 206 24.52 -34.76 -1.13
N TYR A 207 24.37 -34.63 0.20
CA TYR A 207 24.17 -35.77 1.07
C TYR A 207 22.78 -36.40 0.85
N GLY A 208 21.73 -35.60 0.78
CA GLY A 208 20.36 -36.06 0.47
C GLY A 208 20.30 -36.81 -0.86
N LYS A 209 20.93 -36.28 -1.91
CA LYS A 209 21.02 -36.93 -3.23
C LYS A 209 21.69 -38.30 -3.23
N ARG A 210 22.60 -38.55 -2.29
CA ARG A 210 23.24 -39.87 -2.12
C ARG A 210 22.30 -40.88 -1.49
N LEU A 211 21.39 -40.43 -0.61
CA LEU A 211 20.40 -41.27 0.05
C LEU A 211 19.17 -41.50 -0.85
N ASP A 212 18.73 -40.45 -1.55
CA ASP A 212 17.64 -40.48 -2.51
C ASP A 212 18.05 -39.73 -3.79
N PRO A 213 18.31 -40.45 -4.89
CA PRO A 213 18.61 -39.84 -6.19
C PRO A 213 17.50 -38.93 -6.74
N ASN A 214 16.27 -38.98 -6.22
CA ASN A 214 15.17 -38.10 -6.65
C ASN A 214 15.02 -36.83 -5.82
N ALA A 215 15.77 -36.68 -4.72
CA ALA A 215 15.73 -35.49 -3.89
C ALA A 215 15.96 -34.23 -4.72
N LYS A 216 15.22 -33.16 -4.41
CA LYS A 216 15.36 -31.84 -5.00
C LYS A 216 15.89 -30.86 -3.97
N GLU A 217 16.58 -29.84 -4.45
CA GLU A 217 17.15 -28.81 -3.58
C GLU A 217 16.07 -27.95 -2.95
N ILE A 218 14.96 -27.74 -3.68
CA ILE A 218 13.79 -26.97 -3.25
C ILE A 218 12.55 -27.85 -3.36
N GLU A 219 11.80 -28.00 -2.27
CA GLU A 219 10.62 -28.86 -2.19
C GLU A 219 9.50 -28.24 -1.35
N GLN A 220 8.26 -28.59 -1.64
CA GLN A 220 7.14 -28.30 -0.74
C GLN A 220 7.03 -29.44 0.27
N SER A 221 7.86 -29.40 1.30
CA SER A 221 7.98 -30.41 2.35
C SER A 221 8.30 -29.75 3.69
N GLY A 222 8.01 -30.43 4.80
CA GLY A 222 8.25 -29.89 6.14
C GLY A 222 7.71 -30.79 7.25
N ALA A 223 7.85 -30.33 8.50
CA ALA A 223 7.49 -31.13 9.68
C ALA A 223 5.99 -31.49 9.75
N TYR A 224 5.12 -30.76 9.03
CA TYR A 224 3.69 -31.05 8.96
C TYR A 224 3.37 -32.46 8.43
N GLU A 225 4.23 -33.03 7.59
CA GLU A 225 4.08 -34.38 7.03
C GLU A 225 4.33 -35.47 8.09
N LEU A 226 5.14 -35.15 9.10
CA LEU A 226 5.56 -36.07 10.16
C LEU A 226 4.51 -36.23 11.26
N LEU A 227 3.58 -35.28 11.41
CA LEU A 227 2.66 -35.22 12.56
C LEU A 227 1.74 -36.44 12.65
N ASN A 228 1.35 -36.99 11.50
CA ASN A 228 0.45 -38.14 11.41
C ASN A 228 1.16 -39.46 11.08
N ASP A 229 2.50 -39.49 11.07
CA ASP A 229 3.25 -40.71 10.78
C ASP A 229 3.13 -41.72 11.94
N PRO A 230 2.54 -42.92 11.70
CA PRO A 230 2.38 -43.94 12.74
C PRO A 230 3.71 -44.41 13.34
N GLN A 231 4.81 -44.38 12.57
CA GLN A 231 6.13 -44.80 13.04
C GLN A 231 6.72 -43.78 14.03
N LEU A 232 6.30 -42.53 13.93
CA LEU A 232 6.77 -41.46 14.79
C LEU A 232 5.88 -41.26 16.01
N LYS A 233 4.79 -42.01 16.21
CA LYS A 233 3.78 -41.77 17.25
C LYS A 233 4.39 -41.45 18.63
N ASP A 234 5.33 -42.27 19.10
CA ASP A 234 5.95 -42.15 20.42
C ASP A 234 7.24 -41.31 20.43
N ILE A 235 7.62 -40.73 19.28
CA ILE A 235 8.80 -39.88 19.13
C ILE A 235 8.37 -38.40 19.18
N GLY A 236 8.86 -37.65 20.17
CA GLY A 236 8.57 -36.21 20.28
C GLY A 236 9.13 -35.42 19.09
N LEU A 237 8.41 -34.39 18.64
CA LEU A 237 8.88 -33.42 17.65
C LEU A 237 8.93 -32.04 18.31
N GLU A 238 10.00 -31.29 18.11
CA GLU A 238 10.12 -29.94 18.64
C GLU A 238 10.92 -29.06 17.70
N GLU A 239 10.46 -27.83 17.53
CA GLU A 239 11.26 -26.76 16.93
C GLU A 239 11.59 -25.71 17.98
N LYS A 240 12.89 -25.44 18.12
CA LYS A 240 13.38 -24.31 18.90
C LYS A 240 13.75 -23.18 17.98
N PHE A 241 13.18 -22.00 18.25
CA PHE A 241 13.40 -20.78 17.48
C PHE A 241 14.33 -19.83 18.22
N TYR A 242 15.17 -19.14 17.46
CA TYR A 242 16.21 -18.23 17.92
C TYR A 242 16.15 -16.95 17.09
N ASN A 243 16.52 -15.81 17.67
CA ASN A 243 16.61 -14.54 16.95
C ASN A 243 15.33 -14.15 16.19
N VAL A 244 14.17 -14.31 16.81
CA VAL A 244 12.87 -14.00 16.18
C VAL A 244 12.73 -12.51 15.94
N ASN A 245 12.64 -12.13 14.66
CA ASN A 245 12.43 -10.76 14.21
C ASN A 245 11.08 -10.63 13.50
N ILE A 246 10.23 -9.72 13.96
CA ILE A 246 8.88 -9.48 13.41
C ILE A 246 8.83 -8.09 12.78
N PHE A 247 8.60 -8.04 11.47
CA PHE A 247 8.36 -6.83 10.69
C PHE A 247 6.88 -6.79 10.29
N THR A 248 6.16 -5.70 10.56
CA THR A 248 4.72 -5.61 10.25
C THR A 248 4.27 -4.17 10.04
N ASP A 249 3.21 -3.98 9.26
CA ASP A 249 2.46 -2.72 9.13
C ASP A 249 1.05 -2.80 9.77
N GLY A 250 0.75 -3.90 10.47
CA GLY A 250 -0.55 -4.17 11.10
C GLY A 250 -1.53 -4.96 10.22
N LYS A 251 -1.23 -5.20 8.94
CA LYS A 251 -2.01 -6.03 8.01
C LYS A 251 -1.19 -7.11 7.32
N LEU A 252 0.08 -6.82 7.05
CA LEU A 252 1.09 -7.73 6.53
C LEU A 252 2.20 -7.87 7.57
N ALA A 253 2.80 -9.06 7.65
CA ALA A 253 4.00 -9.24 8.43
C ALA A 253 4.98 -10.21 7.77
N THR A 254 6.26 -10.03 8.10
CA THR A 254 7.31 -11.00 7.84
C THR A 254 7.97 -11.36 9.17
N VAL A 255 8.11 -12.66 9.42
CA VAL A 255 8.87 -13.18 10.56
C VAL A 255 10.11 -13.86 10.02
N VAL A 256 11.28 -13.56 10.59
CA VAL A 256 12.53 -14.25 10.26
C VAL A 256 13.18 -14.71 11.55
N PHE A 257 13.61 -15.96 11.57
CA PHE A 257 14.28 -16.55 12.73
C PHE A 257 15.19 -17.70 12.32
N ASP A 258 16.05 -18.06 13.24
CA ASP A 258 16.88 -19.24 13.20
C ASP A 258 16.17 -20.39 13.92
N TYR A 259 16.37 -21.64 13.49
CA TYR A 259 15.74 -22.80 14.14
C TYR A 259 16.64 -24.02 14.22
N LYS A 260 16.33 -24.91 15.17
CA LYS A 260 16.75 -26.32 15.15
C LYS A 260 15.55 -27.24 15.34
N PHE A 261 15.51 -28.31 14.56
CA PHE A 261 14.51 -29.37 14.64
C PHE A 261 15.03 -30.53 15.48
N ILE A 262 14.22 -30.96 16.44
CA ILE A 262 14.53 -32.01 17.39
C ILE A 262 13.50 -33.13 17.22
N MET A 263 14.01 -34.35 17.02
CA MET A 263 13.20 -35.56 16.95
C MET A 263 13.66 -36.52 18.05
N GLY A 264 12.77 -36.82 18.99
CA GLY A 264 13.11 -37.48 20.24
C GLY A 264 14.09 -36.64 21.05
N SER A 265 15.30 -37.16 21.27
CA SER A 265 16.40 -36.46 21.94
C SER A 265 17.48 -35.92 20.99
N THR A 266 17.29 -36.09 19.68
CA THR A 266 18.32 -35.80 18.67
C THR A 266 17.93 -34.60 17.83
N THR A 267 18.82 -33.61 17.73
CA THR A 267 18.72 -32.57 16.71
C THR A 267 19.05 -33.17 15.35
N THR A 268 18.15 -33.04 14.38
CA THR A 268 18.32 -33.64 13.04
C THR A 268 18.85 -32.62 12.04
N ASN A 269 18.29 -31.41 12.07
CA ASN A 269 18.61 -30.33 11.16
C ASN A 269 18.39 -28.96 11.81
N TRP A 270 18.97 -27.94 11.20
CA TRP A 270 18.87 -26.56 11.63
C TRP A 270 19.04 -25.62 10.43
N GLY A 271 18.58 -24.38 10.56
CA GLY A 271 18.71 -23.37 9.53
C GLY A 271 18.00 -22.09 9.91
N ALA A 272 17.53 -21.36 8.91
CA ALA A 272 16.71 -20.16 9.08
C ALA A 272 15.37 -20.32 8.38
N GLU A 273 14.32 -19.74 8.96
CA GLU A 273 12.99 -19.65 8.38
C GLU A 273 12.59 -18.20 8.12
N SER A 274 11.78 -18.01 7.08
CA SER A 274 11.11 -16.77 6.76
C SER A 274 9.63 -17.03 6.49
N TRP A 275 8.77 -16.37 7.26
CA TRP A 275 7.31 -16.50 7.16
C TRP A 275 6.73 -15.22 6.58
N GLN A 276 5.80 -15.35 5.64
CA GLN A 276 4.95 -14.25 5.20
C GLN A 276 3.56 -14.43 5.81
N LEU A 277 3.08 -13.42 6.51
CA LEU A 277 1.82 -13.45 7.24
C LEU A 277 0.86 -12.37 6.72
N VAL A 278 -0.42 -12.68 6.79
CA VAL A 278 -1.51 -11.76 6.47
C VAL A 278 -2.53 -11.72 7.61
N LYS A 279 -3.07 -10.54 7.91
CA LYS A 279 -4.17 -10.37 8.86
C LYS A 279 -5.51 -10.37 8.12
N THR A 280 -6.28 -11.45 8.27
CA THR A 280 -7.62 -11.63 7.68
C THR A 280 -8.64 -11.81 8.79
N ASP A 281 -9.81 -11.18 8.68
CA ASP A 281 -10.87 -11.26 9.70
C ASP A 281 -10.35 -10.98 11.12
N ASN A 282 -9.49 -9.96 11.24
CA ASN A 282 -8.77 -9.57 12.46
C ASN A 282 -7.88 -10.65 13.10
N THR A 283 -7.55 -11.72 12.37
CA THR A 283 -6.68 -12.81 12.83
C THR A 283 -5.47 -12.95 11.92
N TRP A 284 -4.28 -13.18 12.47
CA TRP A 284 -3.09 -13.47 11.68
C TRP A 284 -3.11 -14.90 11.13
N LYS A 285 -2.64 -15.06 9.89
CA LYS A 285 -2.49 -16.35 9.21
C LYS A 285 -1.15 -16.42 8.50
N ILE A 286 -0.55 -17.61 8.49
CA ILE A 286 0.64 -17.93 7.70
C ILE A 286 0.20 -18.06 6.24
N TYR A 287 0.69 -17.17 5.39
CA TYR A 287 0.49 -17.29 3.94
C TYR A 287 1.48 -18.30 3.35
N SER A 288 2.75 -18.15 3.73
CA SER A 288 3.83 -19.06 3.35
C SER A 288 4.94 -19.08 4.38
N LEU A 289 5.62 -20.21 4.44
CA LEU A 289 6.82 -20.47 5.23
C LEU A 289 7.88 -21.03 4.29
N ILE A 290 9.07 -20.44 4.30
CA ILE A 290 10.23 -20.94 3.57
C ILE A 290 11.36 -21.14 4.57
N TYR A 291 12.01 -22.30 4.55
CA TYR A 291 13.12 -22.58 5.42
C TYR A 291 14.31 -23.14 4.67
N THR A 292 15.50 -22.79 5.15
CA THR A 292 16.75 -23.44 4.77
C THR A 292 17.09 -24.54 5.76
N TYR A 293 17.82 -25.56 5.35
CA TYR A 293 18.31 -26.56 6.30
C TYR A 293 19.73 -27.04 6.02
N ASN A 294 20.41 -27.35 7.12
CA ASN A 294 21.64 -28.14 7.17
C ASN A 294 21.37 -29.41 7.98
N PHE A 295 21.83 -30.57 7.51
CA PHE A 295 21.84 -31.77 8.33
C PHE A 295 22.96 -31.70 9.38
N MET A 296 22.67 -32.17 10.60
CA MET A 296 23.61 -32.12 11.72
C MET A 296 24.91 -32.92 11.48
N ASN A 297 24.83 -34.02 10.72
CA ASN A 297 26.01 -34.82 10.34
C ASN A 297 26.86 -34.18 9.23
N ILE A 298 26.36 -33.12 8.58
CA ILE A 298 27.05 -32.40 7.50
C ILE A 298 27.64 -31.08 8.01
N LYS A 299 26.86 -30.34 8.81
CA LYS A 299 27.29 -29.06 9.36
C LYS A 299 26.86 -28.98 10.83
N PRO A 300 27.81 -28.80 11.76
CA PRO A 300 27.47 -28.70 13.17
C PRO A 300 26.64 -27.45 13.44
N LEU A 301 25.88 -27.50 14.52
CA LEU A 301 25.05 -26.38 14.97
C LEU A 301 25.91 -25.14 15.27
N PRO A 302 25.49 -23.93 14.84
CA PRO A 302 26.14 -22.68 15.21
C PRO A 302 26.15 -22.45 16.72
N ASP A 303 27.15 -21.74 17.23
CA ASP A 303 27.32 -21.50 18.67
C ASP A 303 26.09 -20.84 19.30
N ASN A 304 25.44 -19.92 18.60
CA ASN A 304 24.24 -19.20 19.07
C ASN A 304 22.97 -20.06 19.18
N MET A 305 23.01 -21.34 18.80
CA MET A 305 21.88 -22.27 18.90
C MET A 305 22.17 -23.47 19.81
N LYS A 306 23.36 -23.56 20.43
CA LYS A 306 23.78 -24.74 21.22
C LYS A 306 23.03 -24.90 22.55
N GLU A 307 22.37 -23.86 23.03
CA GLU A 307 21.56 -23.84 24.26
C GLU A 307 20.05 -23.90 23.93
#